data_AF-X1P3M4-F1
#
_entry.id   AF-X1P3M4-F1
#
_cell.length_a   1.000
_cell.length_b   1.000
_cell.length_c   1.000
_cell.angle_alpha   90.00
_cell.angle_beta   90.00
_cell.angle_gamma   90.00
#
_symmetry.space_group_name_H-M   'P 1'
#
loop_
_entity.id
_entity.type
_entity.pdbx_description
1 polymer ?
#
loop_
_entity_poly.entity_id
_entity_poly.type
_entity_poly.pdbx_seq_one_letter_code
_entity_poly.pdbx_strand_id
1 'polypeptide(L)'
;VFLDIGTIRRERIDIESFKKDVSKIVEPLQKAYLKEAKLMKSIEEVFDIALEHNIKPPKDFALFIKTILELEGLGLEYIPNFKFIDNARPFIEKLIKKNINLSIMTKNLMKNLSKYTKLFRELPDQLSSALRKIQRGVVRVNIEDTDIKRLATDIDKSSNRLTYGMIIAAFLITGALLVNVGTPIVYGFSLISLICFALAFIFALILFASIKEEGK
;
A
#
# COMPACT_ATOMS: atom_id res chain seq x y z
N VAL A 1 30.04 -5.30 3.21
CA VAL A 1 31.04 -4.83 2.21
C VAL A 1 30.45 -4.77 0.81
N PHE A 2 30.21 -5.86 0.07
CA PHE A 2 29.56 -5.76 -1.27
C PHE A 2 28.18 -5.08 -1.22
N LEU A 3 27.40 -5.39 -0.18
CA LEU A 3 26.09 -4.76 0.10
C LEU A 3 26.17 -3.33 0.64
N ASP A 4 27.30 -2.93 1.23
CA ASP A 4 27.49 -1.55 1.74
C ASP A 4 28.05 -0.61 0.68
N ILE A 5 28.70 -1.17 -0.35
CA ILE A 5 29.37 -0.42 -1.43
C ILE A 5 28.50 -0.43 -2.70
N GLY A 6 27.69 -1.47 -2.93
CA GLY A 6 26.72 -1.51 -4.01
C GLY A 6 25.51 -0.62 -3.73
N THR A 7 25.07 0.14 -4.73
CA THR A 7 23.77 0.84 -4.68
C THR A 7 22.65 -0.21 -4.73
N ILE A 8 22.22 -0.69 -3.57
CA ILE A 8 21.06 -1.57 -3.46
C ILE A 8 19.84 -0.78 -3.93
N ARG A 9 19.32 -1.10 -5.12
CA ARG A 9 17.95 -0.73 -5.49
C ARG A 9 17.04 -1.51 -4.55
N ARG A 10 16.14 -0.81 -3.85
CA ARG A 10 15.25 -1.31 -2.79
C ARG A 10 14.17 -2.27 -3.29
N GLU A 11 14.51 -3.21 -4.16
CA GLU A 11 13.72 -4.40 -4.42
C GLU A 11 14.25 -5.51 -3.52
N ARG A 12 13.41 -6.47 -3.14
CA ARG A 12 13.74 -7.50 -2.15
C ARG A 12 14.87 -8.41 -2.69
N ILE A 13 16.12 -8.01 -2.49
CA ILE A 13 17.29 -8.85 -2.80
C ILE A 13 17.32 -9.99 -1.78
N ASP A 14 17.28 -11.23 -2.26
CA ASP A 14 17.47 -12.41 -1.42
C ASP A 14 18.96 -12.59 -1.11
N ILE A 15 19.39 -11.92 -0.04
CA ILE A 15 20.79 -11.89 0.42
C ILE A 15 21.28 -13.30 0.76
N GLU A 16 20.42 -14.17 1.28
CA GLU A 16 20.79 -15.54 1.67
C GLU A 16 21.07 -16.38 0.43
N SER A 17 20.24 -16.25 -0.60
CA SER A 17 20.46 -16.91 -1.89
C SER A 17 21.77 -16.45 -2.55
N PHE A 18 22.01 -15.13 -2.63
CA PHE A 18 23.26 -14.58 -3.15
C PHE A 18 24.50 -15.09 -2.39
N LYS A 19 24.43 -15.10 -1.05
CA LYS A 19 25.52 -15.59 -0.19
C LYS A 19 25.80 -17.06 -0.43
N LYS A 20 24.76 -17.88 -0.63
CA LYS A 20 24.90 -19.30 -0.93
C LYS A 20 25.60 -19.51 -2.27
N ASP A 21 25.25 -18.76 -3.29
CA ASP A 21 25.86 -18.89 -4.62
C ASP A 21 27.31 -18.43 -4.64
N VAL A 22 27.64 -17.31 -3.99
CA VAL A 22 29.04 -16.87 -3.83
C VAL A 22 29.87 -17.87 -3.02
N SER A 23 29.28 -18.52 -2.01
CA SER A 23 30.00 -19.51 -1.19
C SER A 23 30.49 -20.71 -2.01
N LYS A 24 29.72 -21.13 -3.03
CA LYS A 24 30.12 -22.20 -3.95
C LYS A 24 31.40 -21.87 -4.73
N ILE A 25 31.64 -20.60 -5.02
CA ILE A 25 32.87 -20.14 -5.69
C ILE A 25 34.03 -20.05 -4.71
N VAL A 26 33.77 -19.53 -3.49
CA VAL A 26 34.83 -19.27 -2.51
C VAL A 26 35.34 -20.54 -1.82
N GLU A 27 34.48 -21.54 -1.61
CA GLU A 27 34.83 -22.79 -0.92
C GLU A 27 36.02 -23.54 -1.56
N PRO A 28 36.05 -23.79 -2.88
CA PRO A 28 37.20 -24.40 -3.55
C PRO A 28 38.50 -23.60 -3.37
N LEU A 29 38.42 -22.26 -3.37
CA LEU A 29 39.58 -21.37 -3.26
C LEU A 29 40.28 -21.44 -1.90
N GLN A 30 39.59 -21.91 -0.85
CA GLN A 30 40.17 -21.98 0.49
C GLN A 30 41.35 -22.95 0.57
N LYS A 31 41.33 -24.01 -0.26
CA LYS A 31 42.37 -25.05 -0.25
C LYS A 31 43.33 -24.95 -1.44
N ALA A 32 43.00 -24.13 -2.44
CA ALA A 32 43.75 -24.02 -3.68
C ALA A 32 45.03 -23.19 -3.51
N TYR A 33 46.08 -23.60 -4.23
CA TYR A 33 47.24 -22.76 -4.48
C TYR A 33 46.94 -21.75 -5.59
N LEU A 34 47.69 -20.65 -5.66
CA LEU A 34 47.50 -19.59 -6.65
C LEU A 34 47.45 -20.13 -8.09
N LYS A 35 48.33 -21.09 -8.42
CA LYS A 35 48.35 -21.79 -9.72
C LYS A 35 47.07 -22.55 -10.09
N GLU A 36 46.28 -22.94 -9.09
CA GLU A 36 45.03 -23.70 -9.24
C GLU A 36 43.80 -22.82 -9.07
N ALA A 37 43.94 -21.70 -8.35
CA ALA A 37 42.85 -20.86 -7.89
C ALA A 37 42.10 -20.14 -9.02
N LYS A 38 42.75 -19.84 -10.15
CA LYS A 38 42.16 -19.09 -11.28
C LYS A 38 41.34 -17.88 -10.81
N LEU A 39 42.00 -16.98 -10.07
CA LEU A 39 41.36 -15.91 -9.31
C LEU A 39 40.53 -15.00 -10.21
N MET A 40 41.03 -14.66 -11.40
CA MET A 40 40.28 -13.85 -12.37
C MET A 40 38.93 -14.49 -12.73
N LYS A 41 38.92 -15.80 -13.02
CA LYS A 41 37.70 -16.53 -13.39
C LYS A 41 36.70 -16.55 -12.23
N SER A 42 37.18 -16.79 -11.00
CA SER A 42 36.32 -16.74 -9.82
C SER A 42 35.72 -15.36 -9.58
N ILE A 43 36.46 -14.28 -9.88
CA ILE A 43 35.94 -12.92 -9.77
C ILE A 43 34.86 -12.67 -10.82
N GLU A 44 35.06 -13.09 -12.08
CA GLU A 44 34.03 -13.00 -13.12
C GLU A 44 32.74 -13.73 -12.72
N GLU A 45 32.86 -14.97 -12.23
CA GLU A 45 31.70 -15.75 -11.76
C GLU A 45 30.95 -15.06 -10.61
N VAL A 46 31.65 -14.42 -9.66
CA VAL A 46 31.02 -13.65 -8.58
C VAL A 46 30.26 -12.43 -9.13
N PHE A 47 30.77 -11.79 -10.19
CA PHE A 47 30.12 -10.65 -10.83
C PHE A 47 28.87 -11.07 -11.60
N ASP A 48 28.92 -12.19 -12.30
CA ASP A 48 27.76 -12.75 -13.00
C ASP A 48 26.62 -13.06 -12.02
N ILE A 49 26.95 -13.73 -10.90
CA ILE A 49 25.98 -13.97 -9.81
C ILE A 49 25.46 -12.65 -9.23
N ALA A 50 26.33 -11.65 -9.04
CA ALA A 50 25.87 -10.34 -8.54
C ALA A 50 24.84 -9.71 -9.49
N LEU A 51 25.08 -9.78 -10.80
CA LEU A 51 24.14 -9.27 -11.80
C LEU A 51 22.82 -10.06 -11.83
N GLU A 52 22.86 -11.39 -11.73
CA GLU A 52 21.67 -12.25 -11.61
C GLU A 52 20.81 -11.87 -10.40
N HIS A 53 21.45 -11.53 -9.28
CA HIS A 53 20.79 -11.08 -8.05
C HIS A 53 20.45 -9.57 -8.05
N ASN A 54 20.51 -8.89 -9.20
CA ASN A 54 20.24 -7.46 -9.37
C ASN A 54 21.17 -6.53 -8.56
N ILE A 55 22.34 -7.02 -8.17
CA ILE A 55 23.37 -6.27 -7.46
C ILE A 55 24.32 -5.69 -8.52
N LYS A 56 24.28 -4.36 -8.69
CA LYS A 56 25.20 -3.66 -9.60
C LYS A 56 26.52 -3.37 -8.91
N PRO A 57 27.65 -3.92 -9.39
CA PRO A 57 28.95 -3.59 -8.86
C PRO A 57 29.31 -2.12 -9.15
N PRO A 58 29.97 -1.42 -8.22
CA PRO A 58 30.44 -0.05 -8.41
C PRO A 58 31.48 0.08 -9.53
N LYS A 59 31.55 1.25 -10.16
CA LYS A 59 32.50 1.53 -11.26
C LYS A 59 33.96 1.36 -10.84
N ASP A 60 34.29 1.64 -9.57
CA ASP A 60 35.65 1.57 -9.04
C ASP A 60 36.18 0.12 -8.94
N PHE A 61 35.32 -0.89 -9.07
CA PHE A 61 35.76 -2.29 -9.07
C PHE A 61 36.57 -2.67 -10.31
N ALA A 62 36.41 -1.97 -11.44
CA ALA A 62 37.19 -2.26 -12.64
C ALA A 62 38.70 -2.09 -12.39
N LEU A 63 39.08 -1.06 -11.63
CA LEU A 63 40.48 -0.83 -11.25
C LEU A 63 40.98 -1.92 -10.29
N PHE A 64 40.15 -2.32 -9.33
CA PHE A 64 40.48 -3.40 -8.39
C PHE A 64 40.72 -4.72 -9.12
N ILE A 65 39.86 -5.08 -10.08
CA ILE A 65 40.01 -6.28 -10.92
C ILE A 65 41.33 -6.24 -11.67
N LYS A 66 41.65 -5.10 -12.31
CA LYS A 66 42.92 -4.93 -13.02
C LYS A 66 44.13 -5.17 -12.12
N THR A 67 44.09 -4.64 -10.90
CA THR A 67 45.16 -4.88 -9.91
C THR A 67 45.26 -6.36 -9.52
N ILE A 68 44.13 -7.04 -9.29
CA ILE A 68 44.16 -8.48 -8.98
C ILE A 68 44.71 -9.30 -10.15
N LEU A 69 44.34 -8.95 -11.39
CA LEU A 69 44.85 -9.59 -12.60
C LEU A 69 46.37 -9.46 -12.72
N GLU A 70 46.91 -8.25 -12.51
CA GLU A 70 48.35 -8.00 -12.52
C GLU A 70 49.07 -8.79 -11.41
N LEU A 71 48.49 -8.85 -10.21
CA LEU A 71 49.03 -9.60 -9.08
C LEU A 71 48.97 -11.12 -9.28
N GLU A 72 47.92 -11.64 -9.92
CA GLU A 72 47.82 -13.05 -10.28
C GLU A 72 48.91 -13.40 -11.31
N GLY A 73 49.08 -12.58 -12.35
CA GLY A 73 50.13 -12.76 -13.36
C GLY A 73 51.53 -12.82 -12.75
N LEU A 74 51.88 -11.85 -11.91
CA LEU A 74 53.16 -11.85 -11.19
C LEU A 74 53.26 -13.03 -10.20
N GLY A 75 52.19 -13.30 -9.46
CA GLY A 75 52.21 -14.34 -8.45
C GLY A 75 52.36 -15.75 -9.02
N LEU A 76 51.84 -16.01 -10.22
CA LEU A 76 52.02 -17.29 -10.92
C LEU A 76 53.49 -17.53 -11.30
N GLU A 77 54.25 -16.48 -11.61
CA GLU A 77 55.67 -16.57 -11.95
C GLU A 77 56.55 -16.78 -10.71
N TYR A 78 56.31 -16.01 -9.64
CA TYR A 78 57.22 -15.97 -8.48
C TYR A 78 56.79 -16.84 -7.29
N ILE A 79 55.49 -17.02 -7.07
CA ILE A 79 54.93 -17.68 -5.87
C ILE A 79 53.73 -18.60 -6.19
N PRO A 80 53.89 -19.61 -7.09
CA PRO A 80 52.78 -20.42 -7.58
C PRO A 80 52.09 -21.27 -6.50
N ASN A 81 52.81 -21.62 -5.42
CA ASN A 81 52.29 -22.38 -4.29
C ASN A 81 51.77 -21.48 -3.15
N PHE A 82 51.44 -20.22 -3.45
CA PHE A 82 50.85 -19.30 -2.48
C PHE A 82 49.38 -19.62 -2.22
N LYS A 83 48.95 -19.66 -0.95
CA LYS A 83 47.54 -19.84 -0.58
C LYS A 83 46.87 -18.48 -0.40
N PHE A 84 46.14 -18.01 -1.42
CA PHE A 84 45.58 -16.67 -1.45
C PHE A 84 44.60 -16.39 -0.30
N ILE A 85 43.61 -17.27 -0.09
CA ILE A 85 42.55 -17.06 0.90
C ILE A 85 43.10 -17.04 2.34
N ASP A 86 44.05 -17.93 2.67
CA ASP A 86 44.65 -17.99 4.00
C ASP A 86 45.37 -16.67 4.36
N ASN A 87 46.05 -16.08 3.37
CA ASN A 87 46.76 -14.82 3.55
C ASN A 87 45.85 -13.60 3.49
N ALA A 88 44.74 -13.65 2.74
CA ALA A 88 43.76 -12.58 2.65
C ALA A 88 42.83 -12.51 3.88
N ARG A 89 42.52 -13.65 4.50
CA ARG A 89 41.65 -13.79 5.68
C ARG A 89 41.91 -12.75 6.78
N PRO A 90 43.15 -12.55 7.29
CA PRO A 90 43.38 -11.58 8.36
C PRO A 90 43.07 -10.14 7.97
N PHE A 91 43.22 -9.78 6.69
CA PHE A 91 42.85 -8.45 6.19
C PHE A 91 41.33 -8.31 6.09
N ILE A 92 40.64 -9.34 5.59
CA ILE A 92 39.18 -9.38 5.50
C ILE A 92 38.57 -9.27 6.91
N GLU A 93 39.08 -10.03 7.88
CA GLU A 93 38.61 -9.97 9.28
C GLU A 93 38.83 -8.60 9.91
N LYS A 94 39.98 -7.96 9.66
CA LYS A 94 40.24 -6.58 10.10
C LYS A 94 39.26 -5.59 9.46
N LEU A 95 38.96 -5.72 8.16
CA LEU A 95 38.00 -4.86 7.47
C LEU A 95 36.57 -5.05 7.99
N ILE A 96 36.16 -6.30 8.23
CA ILE A 96 34.85 -6.60 8.84
C ILE A 96 34.79 -5.97 10.23
N LYS A 97 35.80 -6.17 11.09
CA LYS A 97 35.84 -5.55 12.42
C LYS A 97 35.84 -4.01 12.37
N LYS A 98 36.53 -3.41 11.40
CA LYS A 98 36.56 -1.93 11.21
C LYS A 98 35.22 -1.37 10.74
N ASN A 99 34.49 -2.11 9.90
CA ASN A 99 33.17 -1.72 9.40
C ASN A 99 32.03 -2.04 10.38
N ILE A 100 32.19 -3.04 11.27
CA ILE A 100 31.35 -3.25 12.46
C ILE A 100 31.79 -2.23 13.54
N ASN A 101 31.72 -0.95 13.20
CA ASN A 101 32.01 0.10 14.16
C ASN A 101 30.72 0.41 14.91
N LEU A 102 30.65 0.10 16.21
CA LEU A 102 29.53 0.48 17.10
C LEU A 102 29.17 1.98 16.96
N SER A 103 30.13 2.82 16.59
CA SER A 103 29.95 4.24 16.28
C SER A 103 28.94 4.51 15.14
N ILE A 104 28.92 3.70 14.08
CA ILE A 104 27.99 3.88 12.95
C ILE A 104 26.56 3.49 13.36
N MET A 105 26.44 2.40 14.12
CA MET A 105 25.15 1.91 14.63
C MET A 105 24.56 2.89 15.67
N THR A 106 25.37 3.40 16.59
CA THR A 106 24.98 4.40 17.59
C THR A 106 24.65 5.76 16.98
N LYS A 107 25.41 6.22 15.97
CA LYS A 107 25.12 7.48 15.26
C LYS A 107 23.81 7.41 14.46
N ASN A 108 23.53 6.27 13.84
CA ASN A 108 22.24 6.04 13.17
C ASN A 108 21.08 5.93 14.16
N LEU A 109 21.28 5.25 15.30
CA LEU A 109 20.31 5.20 16.40
C LEU A 109 20.03 6.60 16.97
N MET A 110 21.05 7.39 17.31
CA MET A 110 20.91 8.77 17.80
C MET A 110 20.22 9.68 16.78
N LYS A 111 20.56 9.55 15.48
CA LYS A 111 19.92 10.33 14.42
C LYS A 111 18.43 9.98 14.27
N ASN A 112 18.08 8.70 14.43
CA ASN A 112 16.69 8.26 14.40
C ASN A 112 15.93 8.67 15.66
N LEU A 113 16.52 8.53 16.85
CA LEU A 113 15.98 9.01 18.13
C LEU A 113 15.74 10.52 18.14
N SER A 114 16.63 11.32 17.53
CA SER A 114 16.45 12.76 17.38
C SER A 114 15.21 13.12 16.54
N LYS A 115 14.89 12.32 15.51
CA LYS A 115 13.67 12.52 14.71
C LYS A 115 12.41 12.19 15.50
N TYR A 116 12.43 11.10 16.29
CA TYR A 116 11.29 10.73 17.13
C TYR A 116 11.06 11.73 18.27
N THR A 117 12.13 12.20 18.92
CA THR A 117 12.02 13.23 19.97
C THR A 117 11.49 14.57 19.45
N LYS A 118 11.87 14.97 18.22
CA LYS A 118 11.30 16.15 17.57
C LYS A 118 9.79 16.00 17.33
N LEU A 119 9.36 14.84 16.82
CA LEU A 119 7.93 14.54 16.63
C LEU A 119 7.17 14.54 17.96
N PHE A 120 7.69 13.88 19.00
CA PHE A 120 7.05 13.86 20.32
C PHE A 120 6.96 15.24 20.98
N ARG A 121 7.90 16.15 20.68
CA ARG A 121 7.89 17.52 21.21
C ARG A 121 6.90 18.42 20.45
N GLU A 122 6.75 18.24 19.14
CA GLU A 122 5.86 19.07 18.31
C GLU A 122 4.39 18.60 18.31
N LEU A 123 4.16 17.31 18.56
CA LEU A 123 2.83 16.69 18.52
C LEU A 123 1.83 17.28 19.53
N PRO A 124 2.16 17.53 20.81
CA PRO A 124 1.25 18.14 21.78
C PRO A 124 0.79 19.54 21.35
N ASP A 125 1.71 20.35 20.82
CA ASP A 125 1.43 21.71 20.37
C ASP A 125 0.53 21.72 19.13
N GLN A 126 0.76 20.81 18.20
CA GLN A 126 -0.09 20.62 17.02
C GLN A 126 -1.49 20.14 17.42
N LEU A 127 -1.60 19.19 18.35
CA LEU A 127 -2.88 18.69 18.85
C LEU A 127 -3.65 19.81 19.57
N SER A 128 -2.98 20.56 20.45
CA SER A 128 -3.56 21.70 21.16
C SER A 128 -4.03 22.79 20.20
N SER A 129 -3.27 23.05 19.13
CA SER A 129 -3.66 24.01 18.09
C SER A 129 -4.85 23.53 17.27
N ALA A 130 -4.93 22.23 16.96
CA ALA A 130 -6.08 21.64 16.28
C ALA A 130 -7.35 21.69 17.15
N LEU A 131 -7.26 21.30 18.43
CA LEU A 131 -8.39 21.41 19.37
C LEU A 131 -8.86 22.87 19.53
N ARG A 132 -7.92 23.83 19.62
CA ARG A 132 -8.28 25.26 19.68
C ARG A 132 -8.99 25.75 18.42
N LYS A 133 -8.62 25.25 17.23
CA LYS A 133 -9.32 25.56 15.98
C LYS A 133 -10.74 24.98 15.95
N ILE A 134 -10.93 23.76 16.48
CA ILE A 134 -12.24 23.11 16.62
C ILE A 134 -13.12 23.89 17.61
N GLN A 135 -12.61 24.19 18.81
CA GLN A 135 -13.35 24.93 19.85
C GLN A 135 -13.76 26.33 19.40
N ARG A 136 -12.94 27.00 18.59
CA ARG A 136 -13.25 28.34 18.05
C ARG A 136 -14.20 28.31 16.83
N GLY A 137 -14.68 27.13 16.42
CA GLY A 137 -15.57 26.99 15.26
C GLY A 137 -14.91 27.38 13.93
N VAL A 138 -13.58 27.45 13.87
CA VAL A 138 -12.83 27.86 12.65
C VAL A 138 -12.64 26.69 11.69
N VAL A 139 -13.05 25.48 12.08
CA VAL A 139 -13.12 24.33 11.19
C VAL A 139 -14.33 24.50 10.28
N ARG A 140 -14.12 25.23 9.18
CA ARG A 140 -15.04 25.21 8.05
C ARG A 140 -14.84 23.88 7.34
N VAL A 141 -15.69 22.91 7.65
CA VAL A 141 -15.84 21.74 6.79
C VAL A 141 -16.42 22.28 5.49
N ASN A 142 -15.66 22.21 4.40
CA ASN A 142 -16.16 22.51 3.06
C ASN A 142 -17.11 21.36 2.67
N ILE A 143 -18.29 21.34 3.28
CA ILE A 143 -19.39 20.55 2.77
C ILE A 143 -19.88 21.36 1.59
N GLU A 144 -19.68 20.87 0.37
CA GLU A 144 -20.32 21.49 -0.78
C GLU A 144 -21.82 21.51 -0.50
N ASP A 145 -22.42 22.71 -0.49
CA ASP A 145 -23.85 22.94 -0.21
C ASP A 145 -24.78 22.01 -1.01
N THR A 146 -24.27 21.45 -2.10
CA THR A 146 -24.92 20.50 -3.00
C THR A 146 -25.30 19.17 -2.33
N ASP A 147 -24.46 18.61 -1.46
CA ASP A 147 -24.67 17.25 -0.95
C ASP A 147 -25.74 17.20 0.15
N ILE A 148 -25.75 18.18 1.06
CA ILE A 148 -26.78 18.28 2.10
C ILE A 148 -28.15 18.60 1.47
N LYS A 149 -28.19 19.49 0.47
CA LYS A 149 -29.44 19.83 -0.24
C LYS A 149 -29.99 18.63 -1.02
N ARG A 150 -29.13 17.82 -1.64
CA ARG A 150 -29.53 16.56 -2.30
C ARG A 150 -30.12 15.58 -1.30
N LEU A 151 -29.44 15.34 -0.18
CA LEU A 151 -29.95 14.47 0.88
C LEU A 151 -31.31 14.92 1.43
N ALA A 152 -31.48 16.22 1.68
CA ALA A 152 -32.78 16.75 2.11
C ALA A 152 -33.88 16.51 1.07
N THR A 153 -33.58 16.74 -0.21
CA THR A 153 -34.53 16.51 -1.31
C THR A 153 -34.90 15.03 -1.45
N ASP A 154 -33.94 14.12 -1.30
CA ASP A 154 -34.19 12.67 -1.41
C ASP A 154 -35.01 12.14 -0.24
N ILE A 155 -34.83 12.71 0.97
CA ILE A 155 -35.66 12.41 2.14
C ILE A 155 -37.09 12.89 1.92
N ASP A 156 -37.29 14.13 1.46
CA ASP A 156 -38.62 14.69 1.20
C ASP A 156 -39.38 13.87 0.14
N LYS A 157 -38.70 13.48 -0.95
CA LYS A 157 -39.25 12.61 -1.99
C LYS A 157 -39.68 11.25 -1.44
N SER A 158 -38.83 10.63 -0.62
CA SER A 158 -39.13 9.34 0.00
C SER A 158 -40.32 9.42 0.97
N SER A 159 -40.40 10.52 1.74
CA SER A 159 -41.51 10.78 2.67
C SER A 159 -42.84 10.99 1.95
N ASN A 160 -42.82 11.73 0.83
CA ASN A 160 -44.01 11.92 -0.01
C ASN A 160 -44.47 10.60 -0.63
N ARG A 161 -43.55 9.76 -1.14
CA ARG A 161 -43.89 8.42 -1.67
C ARG A 161 -44.56 7.54 -0.62
N LEU A 162 -44.04 7.57 0.62
CA LEU A 162 -44.64 6.83 1.74
C LEU A 162 -46.05 7.35 2.05
N THR A 163 -46.24 8.67 2.09
CA THR A 163 -47.54 9.31 2.35
C THR A 163 -48.58 8.92 1.31
N TYR A 164 -48.26 8.99 0.02
CA TYR A 164 -49.15 8.54 -1.04
C TYR A 164 -49.48 7.04 -0.93
N GLY A 165 -48.48 6.20 -0.62
CA GLY A 165 -48.71 4.77 -0.38
C GLY A 165 -49.71 4.51 0.75
N MET A 166 -49.60 5.26 1.86
CA MET A 166 -50.54 5.18 2.98
C MET A 166 -51.95 5.63 2.59
N ILE A 167 -52.09 6.72 1.84
CA ILE A 167 -53.39 7.21 1.35
C ILE A 167 -54.05 6.18 0.43
N ILE A 168 -53.29 5.60 -0.51
CA ILE A 168 -53.78 4.56 -1.42
C ILE A 168 -54.25 3.35 -0.62
N ALA A 169 -53.44 2.86 0.33
CA ALA A 169 -53.81 1.74 1.18
C ALA A 169 -55.10 2.02 1.98
N ALA A 170 -55.25 3.23 2.53
CA ALA A 170 -56.45 3.63 3.26
C ALA A 170 -57.71 3.60 2.38
N PHE A 171 -57.64 4.12 1.15
CA PHE A 171 -58.76 4.07 0.20
C PHE A 171 -59.09 2.66 -0.26
N LEU A 172 -58.07 1.81 -0.50
CA LEU A 172 -58.28 0.41 -0.87
C LEU A 172 -58.98 -0.37 0.24
N ILE A 173 -58.53 -0.22 1.50
CA ILE A 173 -59.14 -0.87 2.66
C ILE A 173 -60.59 -0.36 2.84
N THR A 174 -60.79 0.95 2.78
CA THR A 174 -62.12 1.56 2.94
C THR A 174 -63.09 1.10 1.85
N GLY A 175 -62.65 1.11 0.58
CA GLY A 175 -63.44 0.64 -0.55
C GLY A 175 -63.80 -0.84 -0.44
N ALA A 176 -62.85 -1.68 -0.02
CA ALA A 176 -63.06 -3.11 0.18
C ALA A 176 -64.06 -3.43 1.30
N LEU A 177 -64.01 -2.71 2.43
CA LEU A 177 -64.95 -2.89 3.53
C LEU A 177 -66.37 -2.47 3.16
N LEU A 178 -66.52 -1.41 2.37
CA LEU A 178 -67.83 -0.88 1.98
C LEU A 178 -68.45 -1.57 0.76
N VAL A 179 -67.80 -2.60 0.23
CA VAL A 179 -68.16 -3.21 -1.07
C VAL A 179 -69.62 -3.70 -1.14
N ASN A 180 -70.13 -4.19 0.00
CA ASN A 180 -71.49 -4.70 0.17
C ASN A 180 -72.37 -3.79 1.06
N VAL A 181 -71.90 -2.58 1.39
CA VAL A 181 -72.54 -1.68 2.36
C VAL A 181 -72.90 -0.36 1.67
N GLY A 182 -74.19 -0.01 1.69
CA GLY A 182 -74.71 1.25 1.15
C GLY A 182 -75.61 1.08 -0.08
N THR A 183 -76.56 2.00 -0.23
CA THR A 183 -77.41 2.14 -1.43
C THR A 183 -77.04 3.47 -2.11
N PRO A 184 -76.97 3.54 -3.46
CA PRO A 184 -77.35 2.54 -4.46
C PRO A 184 -76.21 1.56 -4.82
N ILE A 185 -76.60 0.32 -5.15
CA ILE A 185 -75.70 -0.73 -5.62
C ILE A 185 -75.66 -0.65 -7.16
N VAL A 186 -74.47 -0.54 -7.72
CA VAL A 186 -74.24 -0.42 -9.16
C VAL A 186 -73.32 -1.57 -9.59
N TYR A 187 -73.78 -2.41 -10.52
CA TYR A 187 -73.06 -3.63 -10.98
C TYR A 187 -72.66 -4.62 -9.86
N GLY A 188 -73.41 -4.66 -8.75
CA GLY A 188 -73.10 -5.53 -7.61
C GLY A 188 -72.12 -4.96 -6.60
N PHE A 189 -71.66 -3.73 -6.80
CA PHE A 189 -70.76 -2.99 -5.90
C PHE A 189 -71.46 -1.74 -5.34
N SER A 190 -71.17 -1.37 -4.09
CA SER A 190 -71.61 -0.08 -3.54
C SER A 190 -70.95 1.09 -4.29
N LEU A 191 -71.73 2.14 -4.61
CA LEU A 191 -71.22 3.32 -5.34
C LEU A 191 -70.03 3.98 -4.60
N ILE A 192 -70.04 3.98 -3.26
CA ILE A 192 -68.97 4.56 -2.44
C ILE A 192 -67.64 3.79 -2.63
N SER A 193 -67.69 2.46 -2.73
CA SER A 193 -66.50 1.64 -2.95
C SER A 193 -65.88 1.92 -4.32
N LEU A 194 -66.72 2.11 -5.33
CA LEU A 194 -66.27 2.45 -6.68
C LEU A 194 -65.54 3.80 -6.67
N ILE A 195 -66.06 4.80 -5.95
CA ILE A 195 -65.40 6.10 -5.77
C ILE A 195 -64.06 5.95 -5.03
N CYS A 196 -64.02 5.18 -3.94
CA CYS A 196 -62.78 4.93 -3.20
C CYS A 196 -61.71 4.26 -4.07
N PHE A 197 -62.09 3.25 -4.87
CA PHE A 197 -61.15 2.60 -5.80
C PHE A 197 -60.71 3.51 -6.93
N ALA A 198 -61.61 4.35 -7.47
CA ALA A 198 -61.24 5.34 -8.48
C ALA A 198 -60.24 6.37 -7.93
N LEU A 199 -60.45 6.85 -6.70
CA LEU A 199 -59.51 7.75 -6.03
C LEU A 199 -58.16 7.07 -5.76
N ALA A 200 -58.17 5.84 -5.24
CA ALA A 200 -56.95 5.05 -5.03
C ALA A 200 -56.15 4.89 -6.34
N PHE A 201 -56.85 4.63 -7.45
CA PHE A 201 -56.24 4.50 -8.77
C PHE A 201 -55.61 5.81 -9.26
N ILE A 202 -56.29 6.95 -9.07
CA ILE A 202 -55.75 8.27 -9.41
C ILE A 202 -54.48 8.56 -8.61
N PHE A 203 -54.51 8.34 -7.29
CA PHE A 203 -53.32 8.53 -6.44
C PHE A 203 -52.17 7.59 -6.81
N ALA A 204 -52.46 6.35 -7.19
CA ALA A 204 -51.46 5.40 -7.66
C ALA A 204 -50.77 5.88 -8.97
N LEU A 205 -51.54 6.46 -9.90
CA LEU A 205 -50.98 7.05 -11.12
C LEU A 205 -50.07 8.26 -10.82
N ILE A 206 -50.47 9.12 -9.88
CA ILE A 206 -49.66 10.26 -9.45
C ILE A 206 -48.33 9.79 -8.84
N LEU A 207 -48.37 8.79 -7.96
CA LEU A 207 -47.16 8.21 -7.36
C LEU A 207 -46.25 7.58 -8.43
N PHE A 208 -46.81 6.87 -9.40
CA PHE A 208 -46.04 6.27 -10.48
C PHE A 208 -45.37 7.34 -11.38
N ALA A 209 -46.07 8.44 -11.66
CA ALA A 209 -45.51 9.56 -12.40
C ALA A 209 -44.35 10.24 -11.65
N SER A 210 -44.52 10.49 -10.34
CA SER A 210 -43.49 11.08 -9.48
C SER A 210 -42.22 10.22 -9.41
N ILE A 211 -42.33 8.89 -9.41
CA ILE A 211 -41.16 8.00 -9.43
C ILE A 211 -40.43 8.06 -10.78
N LYS A 212 -41.18 8.12 -11.89
CA LYS A 212 -40.60 8.11 -13.25
C LYS A 212 -39.89 9.41 -13.60
N GLU A 213 -40.37 10.54 -13.10
CA GLU A 213 -39.78 11.86 -13.36
C GLU A 213 -38.43 12.05 -12.64
N GLU A 214 -38.20 11.30 -11.56
CA GLU A 214 -36.98 11.38 -10.73
C GLU A 214 -35.87 10.40 -11.14
N GLY A 215 -36.16 9.49 -12.10
CA GLY A 215 -35.19 8.51 -12.63
C GLY A 215 -34.39 8.99 -13.84
N LYS A 216 -34.48 10.27 -14.21
CA LYS A 216 -33.68 10.96 -15.25
C LYS A 216 -32.76 11.99 -14.60
#